data_AF-A0A952ZY65-F1
#
_entry.id   AF-A0A952ZY65-F1
#
_cell.length_a   1.000
_cell.length_b   1.000
_cell.length_c   1.000
_cell.angle_alpha   90.00
_cell.angle_beta   90.00
_cell.angle_gamma   90.00
#
_symmetry.space_group_name_H-M   'P 1'
#
loop_
_entity.id
_entity.type
_entity.pdbx_description
1 polymer ?
#
loop_
_entity_poly.entity_id
_entity_poly.type
_entity_poly.pdbx_seq_one_letter_code
_entity_poly.pdbx_strand_id
1 'polypeptide(L)'
;MLNLAAYRYRHVIAAQGGPLARLSCGEVSVLGSRWFEANAYLSDEFMPARLKKSVWGSADGGGTAPSPLVARFKAISEAMERWAHWATYRSGENARYGFDVDPSSNGMAAFPGLFARQARHGALMEAAERFNLMNWWEGRLIARPVNSPRPDVQAFAIESDTPGVTVVLHRRSERGHHAYGHASADTVEAACWKAAVELERHDAVVGYYVLAGHASHERDAIHPIEQRSLFFASDAGYELFSARACAGLTGTRAKPRMVFDGVVPGPWAQYAHVWRVLFEPPSLRFLSREVEYFLW
;
A
#
# COMPACT_ATOMS: atom_id res chain seq x y z
N MET A 1 -2.59 -7.02 -21.49
CA MET A 1 -3.82 -6.32 -21.05
C MET A 1 -3.93 -5.00 -21.82
N LEU A 2 -5.05 -4.71 -22.47
CA LEU A 2 -5.24 -3.41 -23.13
C LEU A 2 -5.49 -2.34 -22.05
N ASN A 3 -4.64 -1.32 -22.03
CA ASN A 3 -4.73 -0.19 -21.10
C ASN A 3 -5.35 1.01 -21.84
N LEU A 4 -6.49 1.50 -21.35
CA LEU A 4 -7.21 2.65 -21.91
C LEU A 4 -7.04 3.91 -21.06
N ALA A 5 -6.04 3.99 -20.18
CA ALA A 5 -5.83 5.12 -19.27
C ALA A 5 -5.83 6.47 -19.98
N ALA A 6 -5.10 6.60 -21.10
CA ALA A 6 -5.05 7.84 -21.87
C ALA A 6 -6.44 8.31 -22.34
N TYR A 7 -7.32 7.37 -22.72
CA TYR A 7 -8.69 7.67 -23.12
C TYR A 7 -9.57 7.89 -21.90
N ARG A 8 -9.63 6.94 -20.96
CA ARG A 8 -10.54 6.98 -19.81
C ARG A 8 -10.26 8.13 -18.86
N TYR A 9 -8.99 8.54 -18.70
CA TYR A 9 -8.61 9.64 -17.80
C TYR A 9 -8.54 11.01 -18.47
N ARG A 10 -8.91 11.15 -19.75
CA ARG A 10 -8.82 12.41 -20.50
C ARG A 10 -9.65 13.57 -19.91
N HIS A 11 -10.67 13.26 -19.11
CA HIS A 11 -11.55 14.22 -18.43
C HIS A 11 -11.64 13.95 -16.92
N VAL A 12 -10.55 13.44 -16.32
CA VAL A 12 -10.56 13.07 -14.89
C VAL A 12 -10.41 14.27 -13.96
N ILE A 13 -10.02 15.44 -14.47
CA ILE A 13 -9.84 16.67 -13.69
C ILE A 13 -11.18 17.41 -13.52
N ALA A 14 -11.42 18.01 -12.36
CA ALA A 14 -12.64 18.71 -11.99
C ALA A 14 -13.01 19.86 -12.94
N ALA A 15 -12.01 20.59 -13.46
CA ALA A 15 -12.20 21.62 -14.49
C ALA A 15 -12.83 21.07 -15.80
N GLN A 16 -12.85 19.75 -15.97
CA GLN A 16 -13.44 19.03 -17.11
C GLN A 16 -14.61 18.13 -16.69
N GLY A 17 -15.15 18.31 -15.47
CA GLY A 17 -16.23 17.50 -14.90
C GLY A 17 -15.79 16.18 -14.27
N GLY A 18 -14.48 15.98 -14.05
CA GLY A 18 -13.94 14.78 -13.41
C GLY A 18 -13.77 14.86 -11.89
N PRO A 19 -13.41 13.74 -11.23
CA PRO A 19 -13.39 13.65 -9.79
C PRO A 19 -12.13 14.23 -9.11
N LEU A 20 -11.07 14.53 -9.88
CA LEU A 20 -9.81 14.98 -9.31
C LEU A 20 -9.69 16.50 -9.32
N ALA A 21 -9.46 17.09 -8.15
CA ALA A 21 -9.14 18.51 -8.03
C ALA A 21 -7.80 18.86 -8.69
N ARG A 22 -6.77 18.02 -8.49
CA ARG A 22 -5.44 18.24 -9.07
C ARG A 22 -4.60 16.96 -9.16
N LEU A 23 -3.54 17.04 -9.96
CA LEU A 23 -2.45 16.07 -10.03
C LEU A 23 -1.13 16.80 -9.83
N SER A 24 -0.19 16.20 -9.10
CA SER A 24 1.21 16.63 -9.08
C SER A 24 2.10 15.49 -9.55
N CYS A 25 3.24 15.81 -10.17
CA CYS A 25 4.22 14.83 -10.60
C CYS A 25 5.62 15.41 -10.39
N GLY A 26 6.52 14.62 -9.82
CA GLY A 26 7.91 14.97 -9.59
C GLY A 26 8.84 13.82 -9.93
N GLU A 27 10.13 14.14 -10.04
CA GLU A 27 11.18 13.14 -10.16
C GLU A 27 11.60 12.64 -8.78
N VAL A 28 11.86 11.34 -8.67
CA VAL A 28 12.33 10.69 -7.45
C VAL A 28 13.43 9.69 -7.80
N SER A 29 14.27 9.36 -6.82
CA SER A 29 15.27 8.30 -6.95
C SER A 29 14.75 7.04 -6.27
N VAL A 30 14.79 5.90 -6.98
CA VAL A 30 14.52 4.59 -6.39
C VAL A 30 15.78 3.76 -6.51
N LEU A 31 16.44 3.50 -5.37
CA LEU A 31 17.72 2.78 -5.30
C LEU A 31 18.83 3.36 -6.20
N GLY A 32 18.81 4.67 -6.44
CA GLY A 32 19.76 5.37 -7.32
C GLY A 32 19.34 5.46 -8.79
N SER A 33 18.21 4.85 -9.16
CA SER A 33 17.64 4.97 -10.50
C SER A 33 16.63 6.11 -10.56
N ARG A 34 16.57 6.80 -11.70
CA ARG A 34 15.60 7.88 -11.95
C ARG A 34 14.18 7.33 -12.18
N TRP A 35 13.23 7.81 -11.38
CA TRP A 35 11.82 7.45 -11.43
C TRP A 35 10.95 8.71 -11.30
N PHE A 36 9.64 8.54 -11.45
CA PHE A 36 8.66 9.61 -11.28
C PHE A 36 7.62 9.19 -10.27
N GLU A 37 7.27 10.13 -9.39
CA GLU A 37 6.17 10.01 -8.44
C GLU A 37 5.07 10.99 -8.81
N ALA A 38 3.84 10.49 -8.85
CA ALA A 38 2.65 11.29 -9.04
C ALA A 38 1.69 11.13 -7.87
N ASN A 39 0.98 12.20 -7.56
CA ASN A 39 -0.04 12.23 -6.51
C ASN A 39 -1.34 12.80 -7.09
N ALA A 40 -2.45 12.12 -6.81
CA ALA A 40 -3.80 12.50 -7.19
C ALA A 40 -4.60 12.95 -5.96
N TYR A 41 -5.44 13.96 -6.16
CA TYR A 41 -6.24 14.56 -5.10
C TYR A 41 -7.68 14.64 -5.59
N LEU A 42 -8.58 13.96 -4.89
CA LEU A 42 -10.02 14.00 -5.16
C LEU A 42 -10.59 15.37 -4.77
N SER A 43 -11.64 15.79 -5.47
CA SER A 43 -12.44 16.94 -5.06
C SER A 43 -13.16 16.64 -3.74
N ASP A 44 -13.42 17.68 -2.94
CA ASP A 44 -14.03 17.57 -1.61
C ASP A 44 -15.42 16.91 -1.61
N GLU A 45 -16.12 16.91 -2.74
CA GLU A 45 -17.40 16.21 -2.90
C GLU A 45 -17.28 14.68 -2.85
N PHE A 46 -16.10 14.14 -3.23
CA PHE A 46 -15.83 12.70 -3.25
C PHE A 46 -15.12 12.21 -1.99
N MET A 47 -14.58 13.11 -1.16
CA MET A 47 -13.81 12.78 0.03
C MET A 47 -14.15 13.66 1.24
N PRO A 48 -14.46 13.09 2.42
CA PRO A 48 -14.66 13.89 3.62
C PRO A 48 -13.41 14.70 3.98
N ALA A 49 -13.58 16.00 4.20
CA ALA A 49 -12.52 16.93 4.60
C ALA A 49 -11.77 16.53 5.89
N ARG A 50 -12.35 15.64 6.71
CA ARG A 50 -11.88 15.28 8.05
C ARG A 50 -10.67 14.32 8.07
N LEU A 51 -10.20 13.83 6.92
CA LEU A 51 -9.07 12.88 6.82
C LEU A 51 -7.73 13.52 6.39
N LYS A 52 -7.66 14.86 6.27
CA LYS A 52 -6.53 15.57 5.65
C LYS A 52 -5.29 15.80 6.55
N LYS A 53 -5.21 15.17 7.73
CA LYS A 53 -4.01 15.23 8.59
C LYS A 53 -3.28 13.88 8.53
N SER A 54 -2.29 13.79 7.66
CA SER A 54 -1.42 12.62 7.50
C SER A 54 0.03 13.06 7.37
N VAL A 55 0.92 12.36 8.06
CA VAL A 55 2.39 12.41 7.93
C VAL A 55 2.80 12.17 6.47
N TRP A 56 2.09 11.30 5.75
CA TRP A 56 2.40 10.90 4.37
C TRP A 56 1.78 11.79 3.30
N GLY A 57 1.14 12.89 3.71
CA GLY A 57 0.50 13.86 2.80
C GLY A 57 -0.94 13.53 2.46
N SER A 58 -1.67 14.53 2.00
CA SER A 58 -3.12 14.50 1.77
C SER A 58 -3.54 13.98 0.38
N ALA A 59 -2.66 13.25 -0.30
CA ALA A 59 -2.97 12.66 -1.60
C ALA A 59 -3.94 11.48 -1.43
N ASP A 60 -4.93 11.40 -2.31
CA ASP A 60 -5.91 10.31 -2.37
C ASP A 60 -5.45 9.14 -3.25
N GLY A 61 -4.36 9.31 -3.98
CA GLY A 61 -3.72 8.23 -4.71
C GLY A 61 -2.28 8.57 -5.06
N GLY A 62 -1.40 7.59 -4.97
CA GLY A 62 0.02 7.70 -5.30
C GLY A 62 0.38 6.81 -6.48
N GLY A 63 1.42 7.19 -7.21
CA GLY A 63 1.89 6.35 -8.31
C GLY A 63 3.35 6.58 -8.60
N THR A 64 4.14 5.51 -8.57
CA THR A 64 5.56 5.58 -8.90
C THR A 64 5.89 4.65 -10.06
N ALA A 65 6.62 5.19 -11.05
CA ALA A 65 7.06 4.46 -12.22
C ALA A 65 8.28 5.12 -12.89
N PRO A 66 9.04 4.39 -13.73
CA PRO A 66 10.09 4.99 -14.57
C PRO A 66 9.56 5.98 -15.62
N SER A 67 8.25 5.98 -15.90
CA SER A 67 7.60 6.91 -16.82
C SER A 67 6.66 7.85 -16.07
N PRO A 68 6.72 9.17 -16.30
CA PRO A 68 5.85 10.13 -15.62
C PRO A 68 4.37 9.91 -15.99
N LEU A 69 4.11 9.47 -17.22
CA LEU A 69 2.74 9.19 -17.66
C LEU A 69 2.15 7.98 -16.92
N VAL A 70 2.94 6.92 -16.77
CA VAL A 70 2.52 5.71 -16.03
C VAL A 70 2.34 6.01 -14.54
N ALA A 71 3.24 6.81 -13.95
CA ALA A 71 3.11 7.26 -12.56
C ALA A 71 1.78 7.98 -12.34
N ARG A 72 1.42 8.93 -13.23
CA ARG A 72 0.13 9.63 -13.16
C ARG A 72 -1.07 8.69 -13.29
N PHE A 73 -1.03 7.73 -14.20
CA PHE A 73 -2.12 6.77 -14.36
C PHE A 73 -2.30 5.88 -13.13
N LYS A 74 -1.20 5.44 -12.49
CA LYS A 74 -1.26 4.71 -11.22
C LYS A 74 -1.89 5.56 -10.11
N ALA A 75 -1.45 6.81 -9.97
CA ALA A 75 -2.02 7.73 -8.97
C ALA A 75 -3.51 7.97 -9.16
N ILE A 76 -3.97 8.09 -10.42
CA ILE A 76 -5.39 8.21 -10.74
C ILE A 76 -6.14 6.92 -10.39
N SER A 77 -5.60 5.75 -10.73
CA SER A 77 -6.18 4.44 -10.34
C SER A 77 -6.37 4.35 -8.83
N GLU A 78 -5.33 4.62 -8.03
CA GLU A 78 -5.43 4.55 -6.57
C GLU A 78 -6.47 5.54 -6.01
N ALA A 79 -6.57 6.74 -6.58
CA ALA A 79 -7.63 7.68 -6.22
C ALA A 79 -9.05 7.14 -6.53
N MET A 80 -9.22 6.38 -7.62
CA MET A 80 -10.50 5.71 -7.92
C MET A 80 -10.79 4.59 -6.92
N GLU A 81 -9.77 3.88 -6.43
CA GLU A 81 -9.93 2.87 -5.37
C GLU A 81 -10.39 3.51 -4.07
N ARG A 82 -9.77 4.63 -3.66
CA ARG A 82 -10.20 5.36 -2.46
C ARG A 82 -11.61 5.91 -2.60
N TRP A 83 -11.95 6.50 -3.75
CA TRP A 83 -13.33 6.93 -3.99
C TRP A 83 -14.32 5.76 -3.88
N ALA A 84 -13.99 4.61 -4.49
CA ALA A 84 -14.82 3.41 -4.42
C ALA A 84 -15.00 2.89 -2.99
N HIS A 85 -13.92 2.85 -2.22
CA HIS A 85 -13.93 2.46 -0.81
C HIS A 85 -14.89 3.35 0.00
N TRP A 86 -14.72 4.67 -0.06
CA TRP A 86 -15.53 5.59 0.73
C TRP A 86 -17.00 5.63 0.32
N ALA A 87 -17.28 5.59 -0.98
CA ALA A 87 -18.65 5.56 -1.48
C ALA A 87 -19.38 4.27 -1.04
N THR A 88 -18.69 3.12 -1.12
CA THR A 88 -19.24 1.83 -0.70
C THR A 88 -19.42 1.77 0.82
N TYR A 89 -18.42 2.23 1.58
CA TYR A 89 -18.49 2.25 3.04
C TYR A 89 -19.66 3.09 3.57
N ARG A 90 -20.05 4.14 2.85
CA ARG A 90 -21.17 5.03 3.18
C ARG A 90 -22.53 4.55 2.69
N SER A 91 -22.60 3.67 1.70
CA SER A 91 -23.86 3.18 1.15
C SER A 91 -24.56 2.16 2.04
N GLY A 92 -23.85 1.62 3.04
CA GLY A 92 -24.35 0.54 3.90
C GLY A 92 -24.19 -0.85 3.28
N GLU A 93 -23.61 -0.98 2.08
CA GLU A 93 -23.33 -2.26 1.43
C GLU A 93 -22.03 -2.93 1.94
N ASN A 94 -21.51 -2.51 3.10
CA ASN A 94 -20.18 -2.84 3.60
C ASN A 94 -19.95 -4.36 3.66
N ALA A 95 -20.89 -5.10 4.23
CA ALA A 95 -20.80 -6.55 4.37
C ALA A 95 -20.78 -7.30 3.02
N ARG A 96 -21.43 -6.75 1.99
CA ARG A 96 -21.48 -7.37 0.65
C ARG A 96 -20.09 -7.53 0.03
N TYR A 97 -19.20 -6.59 0.33
CA TYR A 97 -17.86 -6.53 -0.23
C TYR A 97 -16.78 -6.92 0.78
N GLY A 98 -17.14 -7.44 1.96
CA GLY A 98 -16.21 -7.89 3.01
C GLY A 98 -15.64 -6.76 3.89
N PHE A 99 -16.23 -5.56 3.89
CA PHE A 99 -15.78 -4.45 4.76
C PHE A 99 -16.14 -4.65 6.24
N ASP A 100 -16.99 -5.62 6.56
CA ASP A 100 -17.24 -6.11 7.91
C ASP A 100 -16.10 -6.98 8.45
N VAL A 101 -15.35 -7.64 7.57
CA VAL A 101 -14.16 -8.44 7.92
C VAL A 101 -12.89 -7.58 7.92
N ASP A 102 -12.70 -6.75 6.89
CA ASP A 102 -11.61 -5.77 6.81
C ASP A 102 -12.17 -4.42 6.31
N PRO A 103 -12.30 -3.40 7.20
CA PRO A 103 -12.88 -2.11 6.84
C PRO A 103 -11.96 -1.22 6.00
N SER A 104 -10.70 -1.61 5.77
CA SER A 104 -9.74 -0.85 4.97
C SER A 104 -9.95 -1.05 3.47
N SER A 105 -9.18 -0.31 2.66
CA SER A 105 -9.12 -0.50 1.20
C SER A 105 -8.24 -1.68 0.77
N ASN A 106 -7.75 -2.51 1.71
CA ASN A 106 -6.87 -3.63 1.39
C ASN A 106 -7.46 -4.53 0.30
N GLY A 107 -6.61 -4.87 -0.66
CA GLY A 107 -6.92 -5.77 -1.75
C GLY A 107 -7.86 -5.15 -2.79
N MET A 108 -7.99 -3.82 -2.83
CA MET A 108 -8.68 -3.11 -3.89
C MET A 108 -7.69 -2.74 -4.99
N ALA A 109 -8.10 -2.82 -6.25
CA ALA A 109 -7.32 -2.29 -7.36
C ALA A 109 -8.22 -1.72 -8.45
N ALA A 110 -7.81 -0.59 -9.02
CA ALA A 110 -8.45 0.06 -10.15
C ALA A 110 -7.62 -0.13 -11.42
N PHE A 111 -8.28 -0.59 -12.49
CA PHE A 111 -7.65 -0.67 -13.80
C PHE A 111 -8.51 -0.01 -14.89
N PRO A 112 -7.95 0.92 -15.69
CA PRO A 112 -8.65 1.56 -16.80
C PRO A 112 -8.65 0.67 -18.04
N GLY A 113 -9.15 -0.56 -17.91
CA GLY A 113 -9.25 -1.55 -19.00
C GLY A 113 -10.61 -1.55 -19.68
N LEU A 114 -10.75 -2.37 -20.73
CA LEU A 114 -12.06 -2.65 -21.34
C LEU A 114 -12.94 -3.52 -20.43
N PHE A 115 -12.32 -4.45 -19.69
CA PHE A 115 -13.02 -5.43 -18.88
C PHE A 115 -12.61 -5.34 -17.41
N ALA A 116 -13.57 -5.46 -16.51
CA ALA A 116 -13.34 -5.35 -15.07
C ALA A 116 -12.35 -6.40 -14.53
N ARG A 117 -12.33 -7.60 -15.11
CA ARG A 117 -11.41 -8.68 -14.73
C ARG A 117 -9.93 -8.31 -14.85
N GLN A 118 -9.60 -7.27 -15.62
CA GLN A 118 -8.22 -6.78 -15.74
C GLN A 118 -7.70 -6.14 -14.44
N ALA A 119 -8.58 -5.64 -13.57
CA ALA A 119 -8.21 -5.12 -12.25
C ALA A 119 -7.93 -6.24 -11.22
N ARG A 120 -8.49 -7.44 -11.44
CA ARG A 120 -8.42 -8.55 -10.48
C ARG A 120 -7.00 -8.94 -10.11
N HIS A 121 -6.07 -8.95 -11.07
CA HIS A 121 -4.69 -9.37 -10.79
C HIS A 121 -4.00 -8.41 -9.81
N GLY A 122 -4.17 -7.09 -9.97
CA GLY A 122 -3.65 -6.11 -9.01
C GLY A 122 -4.24 -6.31 -7.62
N ALA A 123 -5.56 -6.45 -7.55
CA ALA A 123 -6.29 -6.67 -6.30
C ALA A 123 -5.84 -7.96 -5.59
N LEU A 124 -5.62 -9.04 -6.35
CA LEU A 124 -5.14 -10.31 -5.82
C LEU A 124 -3.72 -10.22 -5.25
N MET A 125 -2.80 -9.53 -5.93
CA MET A 125 -1.44 -9.34 -5.43
C MET A 125 -1.44 -8.50 -4.15
N GLU A 126 -2.22 -7.43 -4.08
CA GLU A 126 -2.34 -6.63 -2.86
C GLU A 126 -2.98 -7.41 -1.71
N ALA A 127 -4.02 -8.20 -1.98
CA ALA A 127 -4.63 -9.06 -0.98
C ALA A 127 -3.63 -10.11 -0.45
N ALA A 128 -2.83 -10.71 -1.34
CA ALA A 128 -1.78 -11.65 -0.97
C ALA A 128 -0.71 -10.98 -0.08
N GLU A 129 -0.29 -9.77 -0.42
CA GLU A 129 0.63 -8.96 0.37
C GLU A 129 0.15 -8.78 1.81
N ARG A 130 -1.08 -8.27 1.95
CA ARG A 130 -1.68 -7.97 3.26
C ARG A 130 -1.86 -9.25 4.07
N PHE A 131 -2.36 -10.32 3.46
CA PHE A 131 -2.48 -11.63 4.11
C PHE A 131 -1.12 -12.14 4.61
N ASN A 132 -0.09 -12.07 3.77
CA ASN A 132 1.24 -12.60 4.08
C ASN A 132 1.92 -11.79 5.19
N LEU A 133 1.88 -10.47 5.13
CA LEU A 133 2.47 -9.59 6.15
C LEU A 133 1.82 -9.82 7.52
N MET A 134 0.48 -9.80 7.59
CA MET A 134 -0.22 -9.99 8.86
C MET A 134 0.05 -11.37 9.47
N ASN A 135 -0.01 -12.44 8.65
CA ASN A 135 0.24 -13.79 9.15
C ASN A 135 1.72 -14.04 9.49
N TRP A 136 2.66 -13.44 8.76
CA TRP A 136 4.09 -13.50 9.11
C TRP A 136 4.37 -12.77 10.42
N TRP A 137 3.82 -11.57 10.60
CA TRP A 137 3.99 -10.80 11.84
C TRP A 137 3.43 -11.54 13.05
N GLU A 138 2.28 -12.20 12.90
CA GLU A 138 1.67 -13.03 13.95
C GLU A 138 2.27 -14.44 14.07
N GLY A 139 3.37 -14.74 13.37
CA GLY A 139 4.14 -15.99 13.49
C GLY A 139 3.50 -17.22 12.87
N ARG A 140 2.49 -17.03 12.00
CA ARG A 140 1.79 -18.08 11.25
C ARG A 140 2.40 -18.36 9.87
N LEU A 141 3.34 -17.53 9.42
CA LEU A 141 4.18 -17.73 8.25
C LEU A 141 5.64 -17.45 8.61
N ILE A 142 6.56 -17.94 7.78
CA ILE A 142 8.00 -17.66 7.91
C ILE A 142 8.46 -16.84 6.72
N ALA A 143 9.56 -16.11 6.91
CA ALA A 143 10.26 -15.46 5.82
C ALA A 143 11.66 -16.07 5.64
N ARG A 144 12.19 -16.05 4.43
CA ARG A 144 13.55 -16.48 4.12
C ARG A 144 14.34 -15.36 3.46
N PRO A 145 15.63 -15.21 3.76
CA PRO A 145 16.49 -14.29 3.03
C PRO A 145 16.49 -14.62 1.54
N VAL A 146 16.42 -13.59 0.70
CA VAL A 146 16.53 -13.69 -0.76
C VAL A 146 17.51 -12.65 -1.29
N ASN A 147 17.90 -12.80 -2.56
CA ASN A 147 18.76 -11.81 -3.20
C ASN A 147 18.06 -10.46 -3.27
N SER A 148 18.74 -9.45 -2.77
CA SER A 148 18.30 -8.07 -2.81
C SER A 148 18.72 -7.39 -4.11
N PRO A 149 17.98 -6.38 -4.59
CA PRO A 149 18.39 -5.55 -5.72
C PRO A 149 19.69 -4.75 -5.45
N ARG A 150 20.10 -4.59 -4.18
CA ARG A 150 21.33 -3.90 -3.79
C ARG A 150 22.01 -4.52 -2.57
N PRO A 151 23.36 -4.42 -2.43
CA PRO A 151 24.10 -4.99 -1.30
C PRO A 151 23.74 -4.42 0.08
N ASP A 152 23.36 -3.14 0.15
CA ASP A 152 23.00 -2.43 1.39
C ASP A 152 21.52 -2.59 1.80
N VAL A 153 20.75 -3.33 1.01
CA VAL A 153 19.33 -3.61 1.27
C VAL A 153 19.20 -5.09 1.60
N GLN A 154 18.56 -5.41 2.72
CA GLN A 154 18.17 -6.77 3.07
C GLN A 154 16.80 -7.09 2.48
N ALA A 155 16.61 -8.32 2.01
CA ALA A 155 15.37 -8.78 1.42
C ALA A 155 14.93 -10.12 2.01
N PHE A 156 13.66 -10.20 2.38
CA PHE A 156 13.04 -11.40 2.94
C PHE A 156 11.78 -11.76 2.15
N ALA A 157 11.70 -12.97 1.62
CA ALA A 157 10.48 -13.48 0.97
C ALA A 157 9.64 -14.27 1.97
N ILE A 158 8.36 -13.93 2.10
CA ILE A 158 7.41 -14.63 2.98
C ILE A 158 6.91 -15.89 2.26
N GLU A 159 6.96 -17.04 2.95
CA GLU A 159 6.54 -18.32 2.39
C GLU A 159 5.06 -18.61 2.66
N SER A 160 4.23 -18.58 1.64
CA SER A 160 2.79 -18.82 1.76
C SER A 160 2.21 -19.57 0.57
N ASP A 161 0.95 -20.00 0.73
CA ASP A 161 0.16 -20.65 -0.32
C ASP A 161 -0.64 -19.63 -1.15
N THR A 162 -0.42 -18.32 -0.96
CA THR A 162 -1.08 -17.28 -1.78
C THR A 162 -0.44 -17.19 -3.17
N PRO A 163 -1.17 -16.70 -4.19
CA PRO A 163 -0.57 -16.38 -5.49
C PRO A 163 0.53 -15.31 -5.38
N GLY A 164 1.62 -15.50 -6.15
CA GLY A 164 2.76 -14.58 -6.18
C GLY A 164 3.72 -14.77 -5.00
N VAL A 165 4.62 -13.81 -4.83
CA VAL A 165 5.60 -13.76 -3.74
C VAL A 165 5.52 -12.40 -3.07
N THR A 166 5.44 -12.40 -1.74
CA THR A 166 5.55 -11.18 -0.92
C THR A 166 6.98 -11.03 -0.41
N VAL A 167 7.58 -9.87 -0.64
CA VAL A 167 8.92 -9.52 -0.15
C VAL A 167 8.83 -8.35 0.82
N VAL A 168 9.63 -8.39 1.87
CA VAL A 168 9.91 -7.26 2.77
C VAL A 168 11.37 -6.86 2.59
N LEU A 169 11.60 -5.57 2.35
CA LEU A 169 12.91 -4.96 2.30
C LEU A 169 13.20 -4.17 3.57
N HIS A 170 14.46 -4.15 3.95
CA HIS A 170 14.98 -3.34 5.06
C HIS A 170 16.29 -2.68 4.65
N ARG A 171 16.47 -1.41 5.03
CA ARG A 171 17.73 -0.66 4.92
C ARG A 171 17.93 0.20 6.16
N ARG A 172 19.16 0.25 6.68
CA ARG A 172 19.56 1.32 7.60
C ARG A 172 19.96 2.54 6.79
N SER A 173 19.25 3.65 7.01
CA SER A 173 19.50 4.92 6.33
C SER A 173 20.84 5.53 6.76
N GLU A 174 21.42 6.36 5.90
CA GLU A 174 22.61 7.16 6.23
C GLU A 174 22.37 8.11 7.41
N ARG A 175 21.10 8.45 7.67
CA ARG A 175 20.66 9.28 8.82
C ARG A 175 20.47 8.47 10.11
N GLY A 176 20.77 7.19 10.10
CA GLY A 176 20.78 6.32 11.28
C GLY A 176 19.46 5.60 11.58
N HIS A 177 18.34 6.02 10.99
CA HIS A 177 17.03 5.36 11.14
C HIS A 177 16.86 4.15 10.22
N HIS A 178 15.84 3.35 10.48
CA HIS A 178 15.49 2.17 9.69
C HIS A 178 14.38 2.48 8.68
N ALA A 179 14.52 1.95 7.47
CA ALA A 179 13.50 2.05 6.43
C ALA A 179 13.07 0.67 5.95
N TYR A 180 11.78 0.55 5.61
CA TYR A 180 11.19 -0.68 5.11
C TYR A 180 10.28 -0.41 3.92
N GLY A 181 10.14 -1.40 3.07
CA GLY A 181 9.08 -1.46 2.07
C GLY A 181 8.68 -2.91 1.84
N HIS A 182 7.43 -3.14 1.47
CA HIS A 182 6.93 -4.47 1.18
C HIS A 182 6.11 -4.46 -0.09
N ALA A 183 6.09 -5.60 -0.79
CA ALA A 183 5.27 -5.72 -1.97
C ALA A 183 5.01 -7.17 -2.33
N SER A 184 3.91 -7.40 -3.04
CA SER A 184 3.69 -8.64 -3.78
C SER A 184 3.71 -8.48 -5.29
N ALA A 185 4.25 -9.52 -5.95
CA ALA A 185 4.28 -9.66 -7.39
C ALA A 185 4.40 -11.14 -7.80
N ASP A 186 4.35 -11.41 -9.10
CA ASP A 186 4.49 -12.77 -9.64
C ASP A 186 5.88 -13.38 -9.40
N THR A 187 6.92 -12.56 -9.24
CA THR A 187 8.30 -12.99 -9.03
C THR A 187 8.96 -12.24 -7.87
N VAL A 188 9.97 -12.84 -7.26
CA VAL A 188 10.79 -12.20 -6.21
C VAL A 188 11.38 -10.89 -6.71
N GLU A 189 11.93 -10.86 -7.93
CA GLU A 189 12.53 -9.65 -8.51
C GLU A 189 11.51 -8.52 -8.66
N ALA A 190 10.32 -8.81 -9.19
CA ALA A 190 9.26 -7.82 -9.34
C ALA A 190 8.75 -7.32 -7.98
N ALA A 191 8.66 -8.21 -6.99
CA ALA A 191 8.29 -7.85 -5.62
C ALA A 191 9.36 -6.97 -4.98
N CYS A 192 10.65 -7.30 -5.13
CA CYS A 192 11.76 -6.47 -4.66
C CYS A 192 11.70 -5.06 -5.26
N TRP A 193 11.53 -4.90 -6.57
CA TRP A 193 11.47 -3.57 -7.19
C TRP A 193 10.24 -2.76 -6.77
N LYS A 194 9.10 -3.40 -6.56
CA LYS A 194 7.91 -2.74 -6.00
C LYS A 194 8.15 -2.33 -4.55
N ALA A 195 8.67 -3.22 -3.71
CA ALA A 195 8.98 -2.94 -2.32
C ALA A 195 10.04 -1.84 -2.18
N ALA A 196 10.98 -1.73 -3.13
CA ALA A 196 11.98 -0.68 -3.15
C ALA A 196 11.38 0.72 -3.32
N VAL A 197 10.27 0.85 -4.05
CA VAL A 197 9.53 2.12 -4.16
C VAL A 197 9.01 2.55 -2.80
N GLU A 198 8.38 1.63 -2.06
CA GLU A 198 7.86 1.91 -0.73
C GLU A 198 8.99 2.18 0.28
N LEU A 199 10.08 1.42 0.20
CA LEU A 199 11.29 1.62 1.00
C LEU A 199 11.82 3.06 0.90
N GLU A 200 11.94 3.58 -0.32
CA GLU A 200 12.47 4.93 -0.56
C GLU A 200 11.48 6.02 -0.13
N ARG A 201 10.18 5.80 -0.34
CA ARG A 201 9.14 6.68 0.21
C ARG A 201 9.20 6.73 1.74
N HIS A 202 9.36 5.58 2.38
CA HIS A 202 9.48 5.47 3.83
C HIS A 202 10.74 6.14 4.35
N ASP A 203 11.88 5.92 3.71
CA ASP A 203 13.13 6.60 4.06
C ASP A 203 13.03 8.12 3.96
N ALA A 204 12.39 8.63 2.88
CA ALA A 204 12.19 10.05 2.68
C ALA A 204 11.28 10.68 3.77
N VAL A 205 10.14 10.06 4.07
CA VAL A 205 9.18 10.57 5.06
C VAL A 205 9.76 10.51 6.47
N VAL A 206 10.30 9.36 6.88
CA VAL A 206 10.94 9.23 8.20
C VAL A 206 12.12 10.18 8.32
N GLY A 207 12.95 10.27 7.29
CA GLY A 207 14.10 11.16 7.27
C GLY A 207 13.71 12.63 7.47
N TYR A 208 12.58 13.07 6.92
CA TYR A 208 12.03 14.40 7.19
C TYR A 208 11.66 14.57 8.67
N TYR A 209 10.99 13.60 9.27
CA TYR A 209 10.61 13.64 10.69
C TYR A 209 11.81 13.67 11.64
N VAL A 210 12.84 12.86 11.35
CA VAL A 210 14.08 12.82 12.11
C VAL A 210 14.79 14.18 12.04
N LEU A 211 14.92 14.77 10.84
CA LEU A 211 15.57 16.07 10.64
C LEU A 211 14.78 17.23 11.25
N ALA A 212 13.46 17.18 11.18
CA ALA A 212 12.59 18.21 11.71
C ALA A 212 12.53 18.20 13.25
N GLY A 213 13.20 17.25 13.92
CA GLY A 213 13.32 17.20 15.37
C GLY A 213 11.97 17.19 16.09
N HIS A 214 10.92 16.64 15.44
CA HIS A 214 9.56 16.68 15.97
C HIS A 214 9.50 15.88 17.27
N ALA A 215 9.67 16.63 18.37
CA ALA A 215 9.53 16.17 19.73
C ALA A 215 8.10 15.63 19.92
N SER A 216 8.03 14.41 20.43
CA SER A 216 6.95 13.70 21.14
C SER A 216 5.53 14.27 21.26
N HIS A 217 5.31 15.59 21.31
CA HIS A 217 4.03 16.22 21.67
C HIS A 217 2.94 16.22 20.58
N GLU A 218 3.28 15.99 19.30
CA GLU A 218 2.27 15.84 18.24
C GLU A 218 1.97 14.38 17.88
N ARG A 219 2.65 13.40 18.49
CA ARG A 219 2.50 11.98 18.15
C ARG A 219 1.08 11.47 18.35
N ASP A 220 0.33 11.97 19.34
CA ASP A 220 -1.04 11.52 19.60
C ASP A 220 -2.07 12.01 18.55
N ALA A 221 -1.72 13.02 17.77
CA ALA A 221 -2.54 13.50 16.65
C ALA A 221 -2.24 12.77 15.33
N ILE A 222 -1.16 11.98 15.29
CA ILE A 222 -0.72 11.19 14.13
C ILE A 222 -1.57 9.92 14.04
N HIS A 223 -1.95 9.54 12.82
CA HIS A 223 -2.77 8.35 12.59
C HIS A 223 -2.02 7.08 13.06
N PRO A 224 -2.68 6.07 13.68
CA PRO A 224 -1.98 4.91 14.27
C PRO A 224 -1.05 4.14 13.32
N ILE A 225 -1.43 4.07 12.04
CA ILE A 225 -0.60 3.50 10.96
C ILE A 225 0.74 4.22 10.83
N GLU A 226 0.73 5.55 10.91
CA GLU A 226 1.94 6.37 10.76
C GLU A 226 2.80 6.30 12.03
N GLN A 227 2.18 6.14 13.20
CA GLN A 227 2.90 5.87 14.45
C GLN A 227 3.69 4.56 14.38
N ARG A 228 3.14 3.50 13.76
CA ARG A 228 3.85 2.23 13.54
C ARG A 228 5.08 2.42 12.67
N SER A 229 4.95 3.12 11.54
CA SER A 229 6.08 3.43 10.67
C SER A 229 7.20 4.17 11.43
N LEU A 230 6.86 5.18 12.24
CA LEU A 230 7.84 5.89 13.06
C LEU A 230 8.47 5.01 14.15
N PHE A 231 7.70 4.09 14.74
CA PHE A 231 8.23 3.13 15.71
C PHE A 231 9.22 2.17 15.05
N PHE A 232 8.88 1.56 13.91
CA PHE A 232 9.76 0.64 13.20
C PHE A 232 11.02 1.30 12.64
N ALA A 233 10.98 2.63 12.40
CA ALA A 233 12.15 3.41 12.06
C ALA A 233 13.19 3.55 13.19
N SER A 234 12.81 3.27 14.44
CA SER A 234 13.71 3.31 15.60
C SER A 234 14.48 1.99 15.79
N ASP A 235 15.57 2.02 16.57
CA ASP A 235 16.34 0.82 16.93
C ASP A 235 15.45 -0.22 17.64
N ALA A 236 14.57 0.19 18.56
CA ALA A 236 13.66 -0.71 19.27
C ALA A 236 12.66 -1.41 18.33
N GLY A 237 12.13 -0.68 17.35
CA GLY A 237 11.26 -1.28 16.33
C GLY A 237 12.02 -2.23 15.40
N TYR A 238 13.26 -1.87 15.04
CA TYR A 238 14.13 -2.77 14.29
C TYR A 238 14.49 -4.05 15.05
N GLU A 239 14.72 -3.98 16.37
CA GLU A 239 14.97 -5.16 17.20
C GLU A 239 13.79 -6.15 17.13
N LEU A 240 12.54 -5.65 17.21
CA LEU A 240 11.34 -6.48 17.05
C LEU A 240 11.23 -7.06 15.62
N PHE A 241 11.47 -6.24 14.61
CA PHE A 241 11.47 -6.70 13.22
C PHE A 241 12.51 -7.81 13.00
N SER A 242 13.74 -7.60 13.46
CA SER A 242 14.86 -8.53 13.33
C SER A 242 14.57 -9.85 14.05
N ALA A 243 14.05 -9.78 15.28
CA ALA A 243 13.61 -10.96 16.01
C ALA A 243 12.53 -11.73 15.24
N ARG A 244 11.55 -11.04 14.64
CA ARG A 244 10.50 -11.67 13.84
C ARG A 244 11.01 -12.25 12.52
N ALA A 245 11.94 -11.59 11.84
CA ALA A 245 12.55 -12.05 10.60
C ALA A 245 13.37 -13.34 10.79
N CYS A 246 14.01 -13.50 11.95
CA CYS A 246 14.77 -14.70 12.30
C CYS A 246 13.94 -15.81 12.96
N ALA A 247 12.74 -15.50 13.45
CA ALA A 247 11.91 -16.45 14.18
C ALA A 247 11.19 -17.44 13.24
N GLY A 248 11.11 -18.70 13.68
CA GLY A 248 10.31 -19.75 13.03
C GLY A 248 8.80 -19.60 13.29
N LEU A 249 8.03 -20.60 12.84
CA LEU A 249 6.60 -20.68 13.13
C LEU A 249 6.35 -20.79 14.64
N THR A 250 5.37 -20.03 15.14
CA THR A 250 4.92 -20.10 16.54
C THR A 250 3.59 -20.84 16.69
N GLY A 251 3.02 -21.37 15.60
CA GLY A 251 1.76 -22.11 15.60
C GLY A 251 1.44 -22.77 14.26
N THR A 252 0.15 -22.99 14.00
CA THR A 252 -0.32 -23.57 12.73
C THR A 252 -0.03 -22.63 11.56
N ARG A 253 0.56 -23.17 10.50
CA ARG A 253 0.81 -22.44 9.26
C ARG A 253 -0.50 -21.93 8.68
N ALA A 254 -0.56 -20.63 8.39
CA ALA A 254 -1.76 -20.02 7.82
C ALA A 254 -2.03 -20.55 6.41
N LYS A 255 -3.32 -20.73 6.10
CA LYS A 255 -3.82 -21.03 4.76
C LYS A 255 -4.76 -19.91 4.32
N PRO A 256 -4.63 -19.39 3.08
CA PRO A 256 -5.46 -18.29 2.62
C PRO A 256 -6.91 -18.74 2.49
N ARG A 257 -7.82 -18.05 3.19
CA ARG A 257 -9.27 -18.21 3.03
C ARG A 257 -9.83 -16.98 2.35
N MET A 258 -10.31 -17.14 1.12
CA MET A 258 -10.90 -16.04 0.36
C MET A 258 -12.28 -15.69 0.92
N VAL A 259 -12.46 -14.43 1.29
CA VAL A 259 -13.72 -13.85 1.80
C VAL A 259 -14.49 -13.20 0.66
N PHE A 260 -13.79 -12.48 -0.23
CA PHE A 260 -14.39 -11.78 -1.36
C PHE A 260 -13.45 -11.79 -2.58
N ASP A 261 -14.02 -11.87 -3.78
CA ASP A 261 -13.32 -11.73 -5.06
C ASP A 261 -14.31 -11.25 -6.12
N GLY A 262 -14.36 -9.94 -6.36
CA GLY A 262 -15.37 -9.37 -7.24
C GLY A 262 -15.18 -7.90 -7.59
N VAL A 263 -15.99 -7.44 -8.54
CA VAL A 263 -16.08 -6.03 -8.92
C VAL A 263 -16.77 -5.22 -7.82
N VAL A 264 -16.26 -4.02 -7.55
CA VAL A 264 -16.97 -3.01 -6.75
C VAL A 264 -17.61 -2.01 -7.75
N PRO A 265 -18.93 -2.05 -7.96
CA PRO A 265 -19.61 -1.21 -8.93
C PRO A 265 -19.81 0.22 -8.40
N GLY A 266 -19.77 1.22 -9.28
CA GLY A 266 -20.05 2.60 -8.90
C GLY A 266 -19.68 3.63 -9.97
N PRO A 267 -19.87 4.93 -9.67
CA PRO A 267 -19.64 6.02 -10.62
C PRO A 267 -18.19 6.15 -11.10
N TRP A 268 -17.21 5.59 -10.38
CA TRP A 268 -15.81 5.50 -10.85
C TRP A 268 -15.64 4.62 -12.09
N ALA A 269 -16.59 3.74 -12.41
CA ALA A 269 -16.53 2.82 -13.55
C ALA A 269 -16.36 3.53 -14.90
N GLN A 270 -16.72 4.81 -15.00
CA GLN A 270 -16.45 5.64 -16.18
C GLN A 270 -14.94 5.87 -16.42
N TYR A 271 -14.13 5.83 -15.36
CA TYR A 271 -12.67 6.05 -15.40
C TYR A 271 -11.88 4.75 -15.24
N ALA A 272 -12.29 3.88 -14.32
CA ALA A 272 -11.60 2.61 -14.06
C ALA A 272 -12.54 1.58 -13.46
N HIS A 273 -12.29 0.30 -13.75
CA HIS A 273 -12.96 -0.77 -13.02
C HIS A 273 -12.22 -1.03 -11.71
N VAL A 274 -12.95 -1.04 -10.60
CA VAL A 274 -12.43 -1.39 -9.29
C VAL A 274 -12.80 -2.83 -8.97
N TRP A 275 -11.80 -3.60 -8.56
CA TRP A 275 -11.95 -4.99 -8.12
C TRP A 275 -11.46 -5.08 -6.68
N ARG A 276 -12.09 -5.93 -5.86
CA ARG A 276 -11.60 -6.28 -4.54
C ARG A 276 -11.36 -7.78 -4.43
N VAL A 277 -10.22 -8.14 -3.88
CA VAL A 277 -9.93 -9.49 -3.37
C VAL A 277 -9.65 -9.34 -1.88
N LEU A 278 -10.22 -10.23 -1.06
CA LEU A 278 -9.99 -10.22 0.37
C LEU A 278 -9.74 -11.64 0.86
N PHE A 279 -8.62 -11.83 1.55
CA PHE A 279 -8.39 -13.00 2.38
C PHE A 279 -8.73 -12.68 3.84
N GLU A 280 -9.16 -13.67 4.59
CA GLU A 280 -9.39 -13.52 6.03
C GLU A 280 -8.07 -13.14 6.73
N PRO A 281 -8.04 -12.03 7.50
CA PRO A 281 -6.89 -11.67 8.31
C PRO A 281 -6.74 -12.63 9.51
N PRO A 282 -5.52 -12.83 10.05
CA PRO A 282 -5.33 -13.72 11.20
C PRO A 282 -6.00 -13.22 12.47
N SER A 283 -6.14 -11.90 12.60
CA SER A 283 -6.81 -11.21 13.69
C SER A 283 -7.18 -9.79 13.25
N LEU A 284 -7.87 -9.03 14.10
CA LEU A 284 -8.12 -7.58 13.90
C LEU A 284 -7.05 -6.69 14.54
N ARG A 285 -5.93 -7.26 15.03
CA ARG A 285 -4.87 -6.48 15.69
C ARG A 285 -4.26 -5.42 14.79
N PHE A 286 -4.23 -5.65 13.47
CA PHE A 286 -3.77 -4.64 12.52
C PHE A 286 -4.63 -3.36 12.51
N LEU A 287 -5.87 -3.41 13.01
CA LEU A 287 -6.75 -2.23 13.19
C LEU A 287 -6.57 -1.56 14.56
N SER A 288 -5.85 -2.19 15.49
CA SER A 288 -5.61 -1.65 16.83
C SER A 288 -4.67 -0.44 16.79
N ARG A 289 -4.53 0.25 17.93
CA ARG A 289 -3.53 1.31 18.11
C ARG A 289 -2.16 0.77 18.56
N GLU A 290 -1.92 -0.54 18.49
CA GLU A 290 -0.62 -1.12 18.80
C GLU A 290 0.42 -0.62 17.80
N VAL A 291 1.41 0.15 18.29
CA VAL A 291 2.51 0.69 17.46
C VAL A 291 3.52 -0.39 17.07
N GLU A 292 3.53 -1.51 17.79
CA GLU A 292 4.40 -2.67 17.58
C GLU A 292 3.86 -3.64 16.52
N TYR A 293 2.78 -3.30 15.81
CA TYR A 293 2.25 -4.12 14.73
C TYR A 293 2.89 -3.72 13.40
N PHE A 294 3.62 -4.62 12.73
CA PHE A 294 4.30 -4.33 11.47
C PHE A 294 3.33 -4.35 10.29
N LEU A 295 2.63 -3.23 10.10
CA LEU A 295 1.81 -2.95 8.92
C LEU A 295 1.45 -1.46 8.91
N TRP A 296 1.73 -0.78 7.78
CA TRP A 296 1.24 0.57 7.53
C TRP A 296 0.75 0.78 6.09
#